data_AF-A0A4Y2P7L4-F1
#
_entry.id   AF-A0A4Y2P7L4-F1
#
_cell.length_a   1.000
_cell.length_b   1.000
_cell.length_c   1.000
_cell.angle_alpha   90.00
_cell.angle_beta   90.00
_cell.angle_gamma   90.00
#
_symmetry.space_group_name_H-M   'P 1'
#
loop_
_entity.id
_entity.type
_entity.pdbx_description
1 polymer ?
#
loop_
_entity_poly.entity_id
_entity_poly.type
_entity_poly.pdbx_seq_one_letter_code
_entity_poly.pdbx_strand_id
1 'polypeptide(L)'
;FVTFSKTSHTSTASIAVSNDGQNTIIYVPGAIMELRPSDINDAENLISNAKVLLCTYECPLDTLVTAFELAGKHGVKTVLNAAPTTDATYEKLYPLVDIICLNEIE
;
A
#
# COMPACT_ATOMS: atom_id res chain seq x y z
N PHE A 1 4.32 -10.11 12.42
CA PHE A 1 5.51 -9.97 11.58
C PHE A 1 5.83 -8.48 11.49
N VAL A 2 7.06 -8.07 11.77
CA VAL A 2 7.50 -6.66 11.71
C VAL A 2 8.96 -6.64 11.27
N THR A 3 9.28 -5.81 10.28
CA THR A 3 10.64 -5.54 9.81
C THR A 3 11.01 -4.08 10.08
N PHE A 4 12.30 -3.80 10.21
CA PHE A 4 12.83 -2.47 10.50
C PHE A 4 13.90 -2.10 9.47
N SER A 5 13.75 -0.93 8.86
CA SER A 5 14.81 -0.36 8.03
C SER A 5 16.02 0.01 8.89
N LYS A 6 17.22 -0.25 8.36
CA LYS A 6 18.49 0.20 8.95
C LYS A 6 19.07 1.44 8.25
N THR A 7 18.48 1.82 7.12
CA THR A 7 19.03 2.79 6.17
C THR A 7 18.12 3.99 5.94
N SER A 8 16.82 3.82 6.16
CA SER A 8 15.80 4.86 5.96
C SER A 8 15.06 5.18 7.26
N HIS A 9 14.65 6.44 7.36
CA HIS A 9 13.72 6.90 8.38
C HIS A 9 12.29 6.43 8.06
N THR A 10 11.39 6.45 9.04
CA THR A 10 9.95 6.25 8.80
C THR A 10 9.41 7.32 7.85
N SER A 11 8.49 6.97 6.96
CA SER A 11 7.81 7.94 6.09
C SER A 11 7.21 9.09 6.90
N THR A 12 7.30 10.31 6.38
CA THR A 12 6.74 11.50 7.04
C THR A 12 5.95 12.34 6.05
N ALA A 13 4.96 13.06 6.56
CA ALA A 13 4.24 14.09 5.83
C ALA A 13 4.25 15.37 6.67
N SER A 14 4.75 16.46 6.10
CA SER A 14 4.61 17.79 6.69
C SER A 14 3.39 18.46 6.10
N ILE A 15 2.41 18.79 6.95
CA ILE A 15 1.13 19.38 6.53
C ILE A 15 1.10 20.83 7.01
N ALA A 16 1.08 21.75 6.06
CA ALA A 16 0.85 23.18 6.31
C ALA A 16 -0.60 23.52 5.99
N VAL A 17 -1.26 24.25 6.87
CA VAL A 17 -2.65 24.69 6.70
C VAL A 17 -2.65 26.19 6.47
N SER A 18 -3.19 26.64 5.33
CA SER A 18 -3.33 28.07 5.02
C SER A 18 -4.54 28.68 5.73
N ASN A 19 -4.60 30.01 5.76
CA ASN A 19 -5.65 30.75 6.46
C ASN A 19 -7.07 30.49 5.91
N ASP A 20 -7.19 30.05 4.66
CA ASP A 20 -8.44 29.64 4.01
C ASP A 20 -8.80 28.16 4.25
N GLY A 21 -8.02 27.45 5.08
CA GLY A 21 -8.26 26.07 5.49
C GLY A 21 -7.75 25.02 4.50
N GLN A 22 -7.00 25.40 3.46
CA GLN A 22 -6.40 24.45 2.52
C GLN A 22 -5.15 23.79 3.10
N ASN A 23 -4.97 22.50 2.80
CA ASN A 23 -3.79 21.74 3.20
C ASN A 23 -2.77 21.71 2.07
N THR A 24 -1.52 22.06 2.37
CA THR A 24 -0.35 21.76 1.54
C THR A 24 0.44 20.65 2.21
N ILE A 25 0.60 19.52 1.52
CA ILE A 25 1.25 18.33 2.05
C ILE A 25 2.58 18.11 1.34
N ILE A 26 3.66 18.06 2.10
CA ILE A 26 4.98 17.64 1.62
C ILE A 26 5.21 16.23 2.15
N TYR A 27 5.13 15.25 1.25
CA TYR A 27 5.37 13.86 1.60
C TYR A 27 6.83 13.48 1.35
N VAL A 28 7.48 12.93 2.36
CA VAL A 28 8.84 12.39 2.28
C VAL A 28 8.73 10.88 2.48
N PRO A 29 8.76 10.11 1.38
CA PRO A 29 8.72 8.66 1.49
C PRO A 29 10.01 8.16 2.13
N GLY A 30 9.88 7.33 3.16
CA GLY A 30 10.99 6.74 3.89
C GLY A 30 11.02 5.22 3.68
N ALA A 31 11.13 4.49 4.79
CA ALA A 31 11.19 3.04 4.84
C ALA A 31 10.07 2.31 4.09
N ILE A 32 8.91 2.96 3.83
CA ILE A 32 7.84 2.34 3.03
C ILE A 32 8.30 1.94 1.62
N MET A 33 9.24 2.71 1.04
CA MET A 33 9.79 2.43 -0.30
C MET A 33 10.82 1.30 -0.29
N GLU A 34 11.25 0.86 0.90
CA GLU A 34 12.15 -0.27 1.06
C GLU A 34 11.42 -1.60 1.11
N LEU A 35 10.08 -1.62 1.24
CA LEU A 35 9.31 -2.87 1.21
C LEU A 35 9.55 -3.62 -0.10
N ARG A 36 9.73 -4.93 0.00
CA ARG A 36 9.98 -5.85 -1.12
C ARG A 36 8.99 -7.00 -1.12
N PRO A 37 8.78 -7.66 -2.28
CA PRO A 37 8.05 -8.93 -2.36
C PRO A 37 8.51 -9.99 -1.34
N SER A 38 9.80 -10.03 -1.00
CA SER A 38 10.33 -10.95 0.02
C SER A 38 9.73 -10.71 1.41
N ASP A 39 9.48 -9.46 1.79
CA ASP A 39 8.87 -9.14 3.08
C ASP A 39 7.44 -9.69 3.18
N ILE A 40 6.74 -9.73 2.04
CA ILE A 40 5.40 -10.32 1.92
C ILE A 40 5.45 -11.84 2.05
N ASN A 41 6.41 -12.47 1.37
CA ASN A 41 6.61 -13.92 1.47
C ASN A 41 6.96 -14.34 2.91
N ASP A 42 7.84 -13.60 3.59
CA ASP A 42 8.18 -13.85 4.99
C ASP A 42 6.97 -13.65 5.94
N ALA A 43 6.01 -12.81 5.52
CA ALA A 43 4.74 -12.60 6.20
C ALA A 43 3.63 -13.58 5.80
N GLU A 44 3.88 -14.59 4.96
CA GLU A 44 2.83 -15.46 4.38
C GLU A 44 1.93 -16.08 5.44
N ASN A 45 2.50 -16.61 6.54
CA ASN A 45 1.71 -17.21 7.60
C ASN A 45 0.79 -16.20 8.31
N LEU A 46 1.19 -14.92 8.39
CA LEU A 46 0.31 -13.89 8.94
C LEU A 46 -0.84 -13.58 7.97
N ILE A 47 -0.51 -13.42 6.69
CA ILE A 47 -1.47 -13.06 5.65
C ILE A 47 -2.50 -14.18 5.45
N SER A 48 -2.05 -15.45 5.36
CA SER A 48 -2.93 -16.60 5.11
C SER A 48 -3.97 -16.85 6.22
N ASN A 49 -3.70 -16.40 7.45
CA ASN A 49 -4.63 -16.48 8.57
C ASN A 49 -5.55 -15.25 8.70
N ALA A 50 -5.35 -14.22 7.88
CA ALA A 50 -6.19 -13.03 7.88
C ALA A 50 -7.52 -13.30 7.16
N LYS A 51 -8.55 -12.51 7.49
CA LYS A 51 -9.83 -12.52 6.75
C LYS A 51 -9.82 -11.56 5.57
N VAL A 52 -9.08 -10.45 5.72
CA VAL A 52 -9.02 -9.34 4.77
C VAL A 52 -7.59 -8.84 4.70
N LEU A 53 -7.09 -8.60 3.49
CA LEU A 53 -5.92 -7.80 3.21
C LEU A 53 -6.38 -6.45 2.64
N LEU A 54 -5.97 -5.34 3.24
CA LEU A 54 -6.25 -3.99 2.74
C LEU A 54 -4.94 -3.27 2.46
N CYS A 55 -4.82 -2.64 1.30
CA CYS A 55 -3.66 -1.82 0.94
C CYS A 55 -4.05 -0.54 0.19
N THR A 56 -3.07 0.37 0.09
CA THR A 56 -3.11 1.62 -0.68
C THR A 56 -1.99 1.63 -1.73
N TYR A 57 -1.89 2.69 -2.54
CA TYR A 57 -0.81 2.89 -3.52
C TYR A 57 0.50 3.46 -2.94
N GLU A 58 0.62 3.58 -1.62
CA GLU A 58 1.82 4.14 -0.97
C GLU A 58 2.99 3.14 -0.86
N CYS A 59 2.74 1.86 -1.16
CA CYS A 59 3.76 0.82 -1.20
C CYS A 59 4.29 0.62 -2.65
N PRO A 60 5.53 0.13 -2.83
CA PRO A 60 6.04 -0.26 -4.13
C PRO A 60 5.10 -1.24 -4.84
N LEU A 61 4.85 -1.02 -6.14
CA LEU A 61 3.89 -1.79 -6.94
C LEU A 61 4.14 -3.30 -6.91
N ASP A 62 5.39 -3.74 -7.09
CA ASP A 62 5.72 -5.16 -7.11
C ASP A 62 5.41 -5.85 -5.77
N THR A 63 5.61 -5.13 -4.66
CA THR A 63 5.26 -5.57 -3.32
C THR A 63 3.74 -5.68 -3.16
N LEU A 64 3.01 -4.68 -3.65
CA LEU A 64 1.54 -4.65 -3.62
C LEU A 64 0.94 -5.82 -4.41
N VAL A 65 1.42 -6.06 -5.63
CA VAL A 65 1.00 -7.20 -6.45
C VAL A 65 1.26 -8.52 -5.73
N THR A 66 2.46 -8.70 -5.17
CA THR A 66 2.82 -9.91 -4.42
C THR A 66 1.89 -10.15 -3.24
N ALA A 67 1.51 -9.10 -2.51
CA ALA A 67 0.58 -9.20 -1.39
C ALA A 67 -0.82 -9.66 -1.82
N PHE A 68 -1.32 -9.13 -2.94
CA PHE A 68 -2.64 -9.49 -3.46
C PHE A 68 -2.66 -10.89 -4.07
N GLU A 69 -1.61 -11.30 -4.79
CA GLU A 69 -1.46 -12.67 -5.28
C GLU A 69 -1.45 -13.67 -4.12
N LEU A 70 -0.69 -13.36 -3.06
CA LEU A 70 -0.58 -14.22 -1.88
C LEU A 70 -1.90 -14.32 -1.10
N ALA A 71 -2.58 -13.18 -0.92
CA ALA A 71 -3.90 -13.15 -0.29
C ALA A 71 -4.92 -13.98 -1.09
N GLY A 72 -4.98 -13.78 -2.41
CA GLY A 72 -5.86 -14.54 -3.31
C GLY A 72 -5.58 -16.05 -3.28
N LYS A 73 -4.31 -16.46 -3.28
CA LYS A 73 -3.88 -17.86 -3.14
C LYS A 73 -4.46 -18.53 -1.89
N HIS A 74 -4.60 -17.79 -0.80
CA HIS A 74 -5.09 -18.29 0.50
C HIS A 74 -6.59 -18.00 0.74
N GLY A 75 -7.31 -17.45 -0.26
CA GLY A 75 -8.73 -17.13 -0.12
C GLY A 75 -9.02 -15.94 0.82
N VAL A 76 -8.02 -15.11 1.08
CA VAL A 76 -8.15 -13.88 1.88
C VAL A 76 -8.78 -12.79 1.03
N LYS A 77 -9.82 -12.11 1.55
CA LYS A 77 -10.53 -11.04 0.84
C LYS A 77 -9.59 -9.86 0.56
N THR A 78 -9.42 -9.45 -0.68
CA THR A 78 -8.51 -8.35 -1.05
C THR A 78 -9.24 -7.02 -1.23
N VAL A 79 -8.79 -5.98 -0.54
CA VAL A 79 -9.36 -4.63 -0.62
C VAL A 79 -8.27 -3.65 -1.02
N LEU A 80 -8.50 -2.94 -2.12
CA LEU A 80 -7.63 -1.85 -2.56
C LEU A 80 -8.33 -0.53 -2.32
N ASN A 81 -7.72 0.33 -1.50
CA ASN A 81 -8.05 1.75 -1.52
C ASN A 81 -7.11 2.42 -2.54
N ALA A 82 -7.65 2.82 -3.69
CA ALA A 82 -6.87 3.27 -4.84
C ALA A 82 -6.42 4.74 -4.70
N ALA A 83 -5.80 5.04 -3.56
CA ALA A 83 -5.26 6.33 -3.16
C ALA A 83 -3.78 6.20 -2.78
N PRO A 84 -2.97 7.26 -2.99
CA PRO A 84 -3.28 8.47 -3.74
C PRO A 84 -3.32 8.23 -5.26
N THR A 85 -3.95 9.12 -6.03
CA THR A 85 -3.88 9.12 -7.50
C THR A 85 -2.42 9.15 -7.97
N THR A 86 -2.11 8.37 -9.01
CA THR A 86 -0.75 8.12 -9.47
C THR A 86 -0.75 7.88 -10.98
N ASP A 87 0.29 8.36 -11.66
CA ASP A 87 0.48 8.15 -13.10
C ASP A 87 0.95 6.74 -13.44
N ALA A 88 1.28 5.92 -12.43
CA ALA A 88 1.73 4.55 -12.64
C ALA A 88 0.57 3.63 -13.04
N THR A 89 0.85 2.65 -13.88
CA THR A 89 -0.13 1.66 -14.34
C THR A 89 -0.21 0.49 -13.36
N TYR A 90 -1.39 0.26 -12.77
CA TYR A 90 -1.68 -0.83 -11.82
C TYR A 90 -2.47 -1.99 -12.48
N GLU A 91 -2.41 -2.13 -13.81
CA GLU A 91 -3.18 -3.13 -14.55
C GLU A 91 -3.01 -4.57 -14.04
N LYS A 92 -1.81 -4.92 -13.56
CA LYS A 92 -1.54 -6.25 -12.98
C LYS A 92 -2.25 -6.47 -11.65
N LEU A 93 -2.58 -5.40 -10.93
CA LEU A 93 -3.20 -5.47 -9.61
C LEU A 93 -4.71 -5.69 -9.72
N TYR A 94 -5.39 -5.01 -10.64
CA TYR A 94 -6.87 -5.02 -10.71
C TYR A 94 -7.52 -6.40 -10.78
N PRO A 95 -6.99 -7.39 -11.53
CA PRO A 95 -7.55 -8.74 -11.55
C PRO A 95 -7.49 -9.47 -10.19
N LEU A 96 -6.67 -8.98 -9.26
CA LEU A 96 -6.43 -9.57 -7.94
C LEU A 96 -7.26 -8.92 -6.83
N VAL A 97 -8.01 -7.85 -7.15
CA VAL A 97 -8.76 -7.05 -6.18
C VAL A 97 -10.21 -7.52 -6.12
N ASP A 98 -10.69 -7.90 -4.93
CA ASP A 98 -12.11 -8.22 -4.73
C ASP A 98 -12.98 -6.96 -4.55
N ILE A 99 -12.45 -5.96 -3.85
CA ILE A 99 -13.15 -4.69 -3.56
C ILE A 99 -12.18 -3.54 -3.82
N ILE A 100 -12.58 -2.60 -4.66
CA ILE A 100 -11.86 -1.36 -4.89
C ILE A 100 -12.65 -0.18 -4.29
N CYS A 101 -11.96 0.65 -3.52
CA CYS A 101 -12.47 1.90 -2.96
C CYS A 101 -11.80 3.07 -3.69
N LEU A 102 -12.62 4.01 -4.15
CA LEU A 102 -12.22 5.20 -4.91
C LEU A 102 -12.99 6.40 -4.35
N ASN A 103 -12.37 7.58 -4.38
CA ASN A 103 -13.08 8.86 -4.29
C ASN A 103 -13.41 9.43 -5.69
N GLU A 104 -13.89 10.67 -5.78
CA GLU A 104 -14.30 11.28 -7.06
C GLU A 104 -13.12 11.62 -8.00
N ILE A 105 -11.90 11.70 -7.48
CA ILE A 105 -10.69 12.08 -8.22
C ILE A 105 -9.95 10.83 -8.74
N GLU A 106 -10.07 9.72 -8.02
CA GLU A 106 -9.45 8.42 -8.30
C GLU A 106 -10.27 7.59 -9.30
#